data_AF-E4XXL9-F1
#
_entry.id   AF-E4XXL9-F1
#
_cell.length_a   1.000
_cell.length_b   1.000
_cell.length_c   1.000
_cell.angle_alpha   90.00
_cell.angle_beta   90.00
_cell.angle_gamma   90.00
#
_symmetry.space_group_name_H-M   'P 1'
#
loop_
_entity.id
_entity.type
_entity.pdbx_description
1 polymer ?
#
loop_
_entity_poly.entity_id
_entity_poly.type
_entity_poly.pdbx_seq_one_letter_code
_entity_poly.pdbx_strand_id
1 'polypeptide(L)'
;MLEFSILAILATCIAGMIQVATSKRENLPVWERENGKKEIEKWLKGFSAKLKRTSTRTQKCRLILAVERMQFKNDHYASLWNHVQFGEENGEIFWKKKSLQKIKINEFKKQLLKSNAALKNLVIGNSEIKEEKGEWNIPVELKTKIISEGGEALVFSEKFGIFETVVRVQIFDPFLFTDDFGLDLLTWKINFEKDYEKAVNKEKSGKENQMPKHKNIIKNFVNIELFHKKDVKKEDCIGWITIMEKADEDLRTVLKKEKIGIEKRKKIAEGILVGIVHLQNIGIWHCDRKLENILLMDGIPKIIDFGLIRDRIGRSGYYEMGYARKGSKFRNNCALSAATPGFANQAQFTFGNGYEADNLYYFLFCDWKSSWNLLYKPIDENERKEIDKIVQVLKLF
;
A
#
# COMPACT_ATOMS: atom_id res chain seq x y z
N MET A 1 -39.93 15.91 51.81
CA MET A 1 -40.26 16.38 50.44
C MET A 1 -39.09 17.09 49.75
N LEU A 2 -38.25 17.87 50.45
CA LEU A 2 -37.14 18.60 49.83
C LEU A 2 -36.02 17.69 49.24
N GLU A 3 -35.72 16.56 49.89
CA GLU A 3 -34.64 15.64 49.46
C GLU A 3 -34.96 14.89 48.14
N PHE A 4 -36.23 14.54 47.91
CA PHE A 4 -36.65 13.87 46.67
C PHE A 4 -36.53 14.78 45.44
N SER A 5 -36.77 16.09 45.61
CA SER A 5 -36.65 17.08 44.54
C SER A 5 -35.18 17.30 44.12
N ILE A 6 -34.25 17.28 45.07
CA ILE A 6 -32.81 17.43 44.79
C ILE A 6 -32.26 16.22 44.02
N LEU A 7 -32.67 15.00 44.41
CA LEU A 7 -32.30 13.76 43.73
C LEU A 7 -32.82 13.69 42.29
N ALA A 8 -34.06 14.14 42.05
CA ALA A 8 -34.64 14.23 40.71
C ALA A 8 -33.87 15.22 39.81
N ILE A 9 -33.56 16.43 40.32
CA ILE A 9 -32.80 17.44 39.58
C ILE A 9 -31.40 16.91 39.22
N LEU A 10 -30.70 16.29 40.18
CA LEU A 10 -29.40 15.67 39.93
C LEU A 10 -29.47 14.56 38.87
N ALA A 11 -30.47 13.68 38.94
CA ALA A 11 -30.64 12.63 37.95
C ALA A 11 -30.89 13.18 36.53
N THR A 12 -31.70 14.25 36.41
CA THR A 12 -31.97 14.90 35.12
C THR A 12 -30.73 15.61 34.56
N CYS A 13 -29.97 16.29 35.42
CA CYS A 13 -28.71 16.92 35.04
C CYS A 13 -27.66 15.88 34.60
N ILE A 14 -27.55 14.76 35.32
CA ILE A 14 -26.65 13.65 34.97
C ILE A 14 -27.10 13.03 33.63
N ALA A 15 -28.39 12.78 33.43
CA ALA A 15 -28.92 12.25 32.17
C ALA A 15 -28.66 13.20 30.99
N GLY A 16 -28.86 14.51 31.17
CA GLY A 16 -28.55 15.53 30.17
C GLY A 16 -27.05 15.59 29.86
N MET A 17 -26.18 15.53 30.88
CA MET A 17 -24.73 15.47 30.70
C MET A 17 -24.29 14.19 29.97
N ILE A 18 -24.89 13.04 30.29
CA ILE A 18 -24.65 11.77 29.59
C ILE A 18 -25.10 11.87 28.14
N GLN A 19 -26.26 12.46 27.85
CA GLN A 19 -26.78 12.60 26.49
C GLN A 19 -25.89 13.54 25.65
N VAL A 20 -25.46 14.66 26.21
CA VAL A 20 -24.50 15.58 25.55
C VAL A 20 -23.16 14.89 25.32
N ALA A 21 -22.63 14.17 26.31
CA ALA A 21 -21.38 13.42 26.16
C ALA A 21 -21.49 12.30 25.11
N THR A 22 -22.64 11.60 25.05
CA THR A 22 -22.92 10.57 24.05
C THR A 22 -23.01 11.17 22.65
N SER A 23 -23.73 12.28 22.46
CA SER A 23 -23.81 12.96 21.15
C SER A 23 -22.45 13.48 20.67
N LYS A 24 -21.63 14.02 21.59
CA LYS A 24 -20.26 14.46 21.27
C LYS A 24 -19.37 13.27 20.87
N ARG A 25 -19.54 12.11 21.52
CA ARG A 25 -18.81 10.88 21.17
C ARG A 25 -19.24 10.31 19.81
N GLU A 26 -20.53 10.38 19.46
CA GLU A 26 -21.04 9.91 18.18
C GLU A 26 -20.53 10.74 16.99
N ASN A 27 -20.21 12.02 17.22
CA ASN A 27 -19.65 12.91 16.20
C ASN A 27 -18.14 12.71 15.95
N LEU A 28 -17.42 12.01 16.85
CA LEU A 28 -16.02 11.67 16.61
C LEU A 28 -15.89 10.48 15.65
N PRO A 29 -14.87 10.47 14.77
CA PRO A 29 -14.55 9.29 13.98
C PRO A 29 -14.27 8.08 14.87
N VAL A 30 -14.65 6.88 14.41
CA VAL A 30 -14.52 5.64 15.20
C VAL A 30 -13.10 5.43 15.73
N TRP A 31 -12.07 5.77 14.95
CA TRP A 31 -10.66 5.64 15.34
C TRP A 31 -10.18 6.62 16.42
N GLU A 32 -10.92 7.69 16.68
CA GLU A 32 -10.61 8.66 17.74
C GLU A 32 -11.29 8.33 19.06
N ARG A 33 -12.36 7.53 19.03
CA ARG A 33 -13.12 7.12 20.22
C ARG A 33 -12.31 6.21 21.14
N GLU A 34 -12.60 6.28 22.43
CA GLU A 34 -11.99 5.45 23.47
C GLU A 34 -12.23 3.94 23.24
N ASN A 35 -13.45 3.58 22.81
CA ASN A 35 -13.83 2.21 22.45
C ASN A 35 -13.57 1.87 20.97
N GLY A 36 -12.95 2.76 20.20
CA GLY A 36 -12.77 2.65 18.75
C GLY A 36 -12.13 1.35 18.31
N LYS A 37 -11.14 0.85 19.06
CA LYS A 37 -10.50 -0.44 18.79
C LYS A 37 -11.48 -1.61 18.82
N LYS A 38 -12.37 -1.66 19.81
CA LYS A 38 -13.39 -2.72 19.92
C LYS A 38 -14.40 -2.64 18.78
N GLU A 39 -14.79 -1.42 18.38
CA GLU A 39 -15.68 -1.20 17.23
C GLU A 39 -15.05 -1.68 15.92
N ILE A 40 -13.79 -1.31 15.65
CA ILE A 40 -13.05 -1.78 14.47
C ILE A 40 -12.85 -3.29 14.50
N GLU A 41 -12.53 -3.90 15.64
CA GLU A 41 -12.41 -5.36 15.76
C GLU A 41 -13.74 -6.08 15.47
N LYS A 42 -14.86 -5.54 15.96
CA LYS A 42 -16.19 -6.09 15.69
C LYS A 42 -16.53 -5.99 14.20
N TRP A 43 -16.31 -4.82 13.60
CA TRP A 43 -16.51 -4.60 12.16
C TRP A 43 -15.62 -5.54 11.35
N LEU A 44 -14.33 -5.62 11.66
CA LEU A 44 -13.34 -6.41 10.94
C LEU A 44 -13.73 -7.90 10.88
N LYS A 45 -14.23 -8.47 11.99
CA LYS A 45 -14.69 -9.86 12.03
C LYS A 45 -15.85 -10.09 11.05
N GLY A 46 -16.85 -9.21 11.06
CA GLY A 46 -18.00 -9.30 10.17
C GLY A 46 -17.64 -9.03 8.71
N PHE A 47 -16.79 -8.04 8.45
CA PHE A 47 -16.33 -7.66 7.11
C PHE A 47 -15.46 -8.76 6.49
N SER A 48 -14.47 -9.26 7.22
CA SER A 48 -13.55 -10.29 6.73
C SER A 48 -14.25 -11.64 6.49
N ALA A 49 -15.37 -11.93 7.17
CA ALA A 49 -16.15 -13.14 6.94
C ALA A 49 -16.83 -13.15 5.56
N LYS A 50 -17.03 -11.97 4.98
CA LYS A 50 -17.66 -11.75 3.67
C LYS A 50 -16.63 -11.74 2.53
N LEU A 51 -15.34 -11.63 2.85
CA LEU A 51 -14.28 -11.66 1.85
C LEU A 51 -14.01 -13.12 1.47
N LYS A 52 -14.18 -13.41 0.18
CA LYS A 52 -13.89 -14.70 -0.41
C LYS A 52 -13.17 -14.50 -1.73
N ARG A 53 -12.24 -15.39 -2.04
CA ARG A 53 -11.55 -15.41 -3.34
C ARG A 53 -11.00 -16.77 -3.68
N THR A 54 -10.67 -16.95 -4.95
CA THR A 54 -9.90 -18.10 -5.44
C THR A 54 -8.42 -17.72 -5.57
N SER A 55 -7.56 -18.73 -5.76
CA SER A 55 -6.16 -18.54 -6.12
C SER A 55 -5.70 -19.64 -7.06
N THR A 56 -4.88 -19.29 -8.04
CA THR A 56 -4.18 -20.24 -8.92
C THR A 56 -2.76 -20.56 -8.45
N ARG A 57 -2.28 -19.85 -7.42
CA ARG A 57 -0.94 -20.04 -6.86
C ARG A 57 -0.91 -21.34 -6.05
N THR A 58 0.28 -21.92 -5.93
CA THR A 58 0.49 -23.18 -5.20
C THR A 58 1.21 -22.94 -3.87
N GLN A 59 1.30 -23.96 -3.00
CA GLN A 59 2.12 -23.88 -1.78
C GLN A 59 3.59 -23.51 -2.08
N LYS A 60 4.13 -23.98 -3.22
CA LYS A 60 5.46 -23.57 -3.71
C LYS A 60 5.53 -22.05 -3.96
N CYS A 61 4.52 -21.48 -4.61
CA CYS A 61 4.46 -20.03 -4.83
C CYS A 61 4.36 -19.24 -3.52
N ARG A 62 3.61 -19.74 -2.53
CA ARG A 62 3.53 -19.11 -1.19
C ARG A 62 4.88 -19.08 -0.50
N LEU A 63 5.66 -20.16 -0.57
CA LEU A 63 7.02 -20.21 0.00
C LEU A 63 7.94 -19.19 -0.67
N ILE A 64 7.89 -19.05 -2.00
CA ILE A 64 8.63 -18.02 -2.75
C ILE A 64 8.23 -16.61 -2.27
N LEU A 65 6.93 -16.32 -2.20
CA LEU A 65 6.43 -15.01 -1.74
C LEU A 65 6.80 -14.73 -0.27
N ALA A 66 6.88 -15.76 0.57
CA ALA A 66 7.35 -15.61 1.94
C ALA A 66 8.84 -15.23 2.03
N VAL A 67 9.64 -15.53 1.01
CA VAL A 67 11.01 -15.02 0.88
C VAL A 67 10.99 -13.56 0.43
N GLU A 68 10.13 -13.18 -0.52
CA GLU A 68 10.01 -11.79 -0.98
C GLU A 68 9.64 -10.80 0.13
N ARG A 69 8.81 -11.23 1.09
CA ARG A 69 8.39 -10.42 2.23
C ARG A 69 9.43 -10.38 3.36
N MET A 70 10.49 -11.18 3.27
CA MET A 70 11.50 -11.30 4.32
C MET A 70 12.44 -10.09 4.34
N GLN A 71 12.86 -9.69 5.54
CA GLN A 71 14.02 -8.84 5.73
C GLN A 71 15.30 -9.69 5.70
N PHE A 72 16.16 -9.45 4.71
CA PHE A 72 17.45 -10.10 4.60
C PHE A 72 18.48 -9.44 5.52
N LYS A 73 19.57 -10.15 5.82
CA LYS A 73 20.71 -9.60 6.57
C LYS A 73 21.37 -8.43 5.83
N ASN A 74 21.34 -8.47 4.50
CA ASN A 74 21.75 -7.37 3.63
C ASN A 74 20.66 -7.15 2.57
N ASP A 75 20.15 -5.92 2.47
CA ASP A 75 19.09 -5.59 1.51
C ASP A 75 19.48 -5.88 0.05
N HIS A 76 20.77 -5.92 -0.28
CA HIS A 76 21.28 -6.26 -1.62
C HIS A 76 21.00 -7.71 -1.99
N TYR A 77 20.77 -8.59 -1.02
CA TYR A 77 20.40 -9.97 -1.33
C TYR A 77 19.02 -10.08 -1.97
N ALA A 78 18.13 -9.10 -1.76
CA ALA A 78 16.81 -9.10 -2.39
C ALA A 78 16.85 -9.00 -3.92
N SER A 79 17.89 -8.37 -4.49
CA SER A 79 18.07 -8.30 -5.96
C SER A 79 18.92 -9.44 -6.52
N LEU A 80 19.59 -10.22 -5.67
CA LEU A 80 20.49 -11.29 -6.07
C LEU A 80 19.90 -12.68 -5.91
N TRP A 81 19.06 -12.90 -4.90
CA TRP A 81 18.56 -14.24 -4.64
C TRP A 81 17.78 -14.79 -5.83
N ASN A 82 18.06 -16.03 -6.19
CA ASN A 82 17.36 -16.72 -7.29
C ASN A 82 16.87 -18.10 -6.91
N HIS A 83 17.40 -18.70 -5.83
CA HIS A 83 16.90 -19.97 -5.30
C HIS A 83 16.80 -19.94 -3.78
N VAL A 84 15.94 -20.78 -3.25
CA VAL A 84 15.78 -21.04 -1.82
C VAL A 84 15.58 -22.54 -1.58
N GLN A 85 16.12 -23.06 -0.50
CA GLN A 85 15.88 -24.42 -0.03
C GLN A 85 15.33 -24.35 1.39
N PHE A 86 14.23 -25.05 1.66
CA PHE A 86 13.62 -25.11 2.98
C PHE A 86 13.84 -26.49 3.61
N GLY A 87 14.57 -26.54 4.72
CA GLY A 87 14.70 -27.74 5.55
C GLY A 87 13.57 -27.85 6.57
N GLU A 88 13.85 -28.49 7.70
CA GLU A 88 12.87 -28.69 8.78
C GLU A 88 12.76 -27.48 9.71
N GLU A 89 13.92 -27.02 10.21
CA GLU A 89 14.01 -25.88 11.13
C GLU A 89 14.65 -24.65 10.47
N ASN A 90 15.49 -24.89 9.46
CA ASN A 90 16.26 -23.86 8.78
C ASN A 90 16.13 -24.03 7.27
N GLY A 91 16.26 -22.93 6.55
CA GLY A 91 16.42 -22.90 5.11
C GLY A 91 17.67 -22.11 4.71
N GLU A 92 17.93 -22.06 3.42
CA GLU A 92 19.06 -21.35 2.86
C GLU A 92 18.66 -20.67 1.56
N ILE A 93 19.14 -19.44 1.37
CA ILE A 93 18.90 -18.64 0.17
C ILE A 93 20.19 -18.54 -0.61
N PHE A 94 20.09 -18.66 -1.93
CA PHE A 94 21.21 -18.75 -2.84
C PHE A 94 21.16 -17.69 -3.94
N TRP A 95 22.35 -17.33 -4.41
CA TRP A 95 22.55 -16.73 -5.73
C TRP A 95 23.41 -17.69 -6.56
N LYS A 96 22.83 -18.23 -7.62
CA LYS A 96 23.42 -19.34 -8.39
C LYS A 96 23.70 -20.50 -7.42
N LYS A 97 24.96 -20.94 -7.30
CA LYS A 97 25.38 -22.01 -6.38
C LYS A 97 25.96 -21.49 -5.05
N LYS A 98 25.97 -20.16 -4.84
CA LYS A 98 26.56 -19.55 -3.65
C LYS A 98 25.48 -19.26 -2.61
N SER A 99 25.67 -19.77 -1.39
CA SER A 99 24.84 -19.39 -0.25
C SER A 99 24.98 -17.89 0.04
N LEU A 100 23.84 -17.21 0.12
CA LEU A 100 23.73 -15.81 0.55
C LEU A 100 23.47 -15.73 2.05
N GLN A 101 22.47 -16.47 2.53
CA GLN A 101 22.11 -16.49 3.95
C GLN A 101 21.30 -17.73 4.34
N LYS A 102 21.48 -18.15 5.59
CA LYS A 102 20.58 -19.10 6.26
C LYS A 102 19.38 -18.36 6.84
N ILE A 103 18.21 -18.98 6.79
CA ILE A 103 16.94 -18.45 7.28
C ILE A 103 16.33 -19.41 8.30
N LYS A 104 15.66 -18.85 9.31
CA LYS A 104 14.85 -19.66 10.24
C LYS A 104 13.47 -19.88 9.63
N ILE A 105 12.97 -21.11 9.72
CA ILE A 105 11.63 -21.45 9.24
C ILE A 105 10.65 -21.22 10.40
N ASN A 106 9.68 -20.31 10.19
CA ASN A 106 8.62 -20.04 11.17
C ASN A 106 7.52 -21.12 11.08
N GLU A 107 6.66 -21.20 12.10
CA GLU A 107 5.63 -22.23 12.20
C GLU A 107 4.67 -22.23 11.00
N PHE A 108 4.38 -21.05 10.43
CA PHE A 108 3.61 -20.94 9.20
C PHE A 108 4.28 -21.70 8.04
N LYS A 109 5.55 -21.43 7.75
CA LYS A 109 6.31 -22.14 6.70
C LYS A 109 6.43 -23.64 7.00
N LYS A 110 6.61 -24.03 8.27
CA LYS A 110 6.61 -25.45 8.67
C LYS A 110 5.29 -26.14 8.31
N GLN A 111 4.14 -25.48 8.49
CA GLN A 111 2.85 -26.04 8.08
C GLN A 111 2.74 -26.19 6.56
N LEU A 112 3.21 -25.21 5.78
CA LEU A 112 3.23 -25.34 4.32
C LEU A 112 4.04 -26.57 3.89
N LEU A 113 5.21 -26.78 4.50
CA LEU A 113 6.07 -27.94 4.25
C LEU A 113 5.45 -29.26 4.74
N LYS A 114 4.70 -29.26 5.86
CA LYS A 114 3.94 -30.44 6.31
C LYS A 114 2.80 -30.79 5.35
N SER A 115 2.11 -29.79 4.81
CA SER A 115 1.02 -30.00 3.84
C SER A 115 1.53 -30.51 2.48
N ASN A 116 2.80 -30.25 2.16
CA ASN A 116 3.45 -30.76 0.96
C ASN A 116 4.91 -31.10 1.23
N ALA A 117 5.15 -32.31 1.73
CA ALA A 117 6.48 -32.78 2.14
C ALA A 117 7.49 -32.84 0.98
N ALA A 118 7.03 -32.91 -0.28
CA ALA A 118 7.91 -32.90 -1.46
C ALA A 118 8.64 -31.55 -1.66
N LEU A 119 8.18 -30.48 -1.00
CA LEU A 119 8.88 -29.18 -1.02
C LEU A 119 10.01 -29.10 0.01
N LYS A 120 10.11 -30.06 0.95
CA LYS A 120 11.19 -30.11 1.94
C LYS A 120 12.50 -30.51 1.26
N ASN A 121 13.56 -29.78 1.56
CA ASN A 121 14.90 -29.91 0.97
C ASN A 121 14.94 -29.76 -0.55
N LEU A 122 13.86 -29.31 -1.18
CA LEU A 122 13.84 -28.97 -2.60
C LEU A 122 14.45 -27.59 -2.81
N VAL A 123 15.35 -27.47 -3.79
CA VAL A 123 15.85 -26.17 -4.24
C VAL A 123 14.80 -25.58 -5.19
N ILE A 124 14.21 -24.46 -4.79
CA ILE A 124 13.12 -23.79 -5.49
C ILE A 124 13.65 -22.48 -6.09
N GLY A 125 13.50 -22.32 -7.40
CA GLY A 125 13.81 -21.07 -8.10
C GLY A 125 12.73 -20.01 -7.89
N ASN A 126 13.13 -18.74 -7.78
CA ASN A 126 12.17 -17.64 -7.64
C ASN A 126 11.30 -17.42 -8.89
N SER A 127 11.81 -17.78 -10.07
CA SER A 127 11.11 -17.74 -11.36
C SER A 127 10.03 -18.81 -11.49
N GLU A 128 9.98 -19.79 -10.59
CA GLU A 128 8.94 -20.83 -10.58
C GLU A 128 7.59 -20.34 -10.04
N ILE A 129 7.50 -19.06 -9.69
CA ILE A 129 6.27 -18.42 -9.25
C ILE A 129 5.29 -18.28 -10.43
N LYS A 130 4.13 -18.94 -10.35
CA LYS A 130 3.14 -18.96 -11.45
C LYS A 130 2.18 -17.78 -11.40
N GLU A 131 1.93 -17.06 -12.48
CA GLU A 131 0.94 -15.95 -12.52
C GLU A 131 -0.34 -16.20 -11.69
N GLU A 132 -0.78 -15.19 -10.93
CA GLU A 132 -2.02 -15.24 -10.14
C GLU A 132 -3.21 -14.84 -11.01
N LYS A 133 -4.25 -15.67 -11.03
CA LYS A 133 -5.50 -15.42 -11.77
C LYS A 133 -6.74 -15.63 -10.89
N GLY A 134 -6.56 -15.71 -9.58
CA GLY A 134 -7.65 -15.78 -8.62
C GLY A 134 -8.53 -14.54 -8.67
N GLU A 135 -9.82 -14.76 -8.42
CA GLU A 135 -10.86 -13.74 -8.52
C GLU A 135 -11.56 -13.56 -7.17
N TRP A 136 -12.13 -12.38 -6.94
CA TRP A 136 -12.89 -12.11 -5.73
C TRP A 136 -14.35 -12.59 -5.87
N ASN A 137 -14.79 -13.40 -4.92
CA ASN A 137 -16.16 -13.90 -4.81
C ASN A 137 -16.94 -13.03 -3.82
N ILE A 138 -17.20 -11.78 -4.20
CA ILE A 138 -17.81 -10.79 -3.29
C ILE A 138 -19.33 -10.93 -3.25
N PRO A 139 -19.95 -10.96 -2.06
CA PRO A 139 -21.41 -11.02 -1.94
C PRO A 139 -22.07 -9.75 -2.46
N VAL A 140 -23.31 -9.87 -2.94
CA VAL A 140 -24.08 -8.78 -3.58
C VAL A 140 -24.14 -7.52 -2.71
N GLU A 141 -24.28 -7.68 -1.40
CA GLU A 141 -24.30 -6.59 -0.42
C GLU A 141 -23.02 -5.72 -0.40
N LEU A 142 -21.87 -6.28 -0.77
CA LEU A 142 -20.60 -5.56 -0.84
C LEU A 142 -20.29 -5.06 -2.25
N LYS A 143 -20.86 -5.69 -3.29
CA LYS A 143 -20.63 -5.30 -4.70
C LYS A 143 -21.02 -3.85 -4.97
N THR A 144 -22.10 -3.36 -4.36
CA THR A 144 -22.55 -1.96 -4.51
C THR A 144 -21.61 -0.94 -3.88
N LYS A 145 -20.70 -1.39 -3.00
CA LYS A 145 -19.71 -0.55 -2.33
C LYS A 145 -18.34 -0.60 -3.00
N ILE A 146 -18.10 -1.46 -3.99
CA ILE A 146 -16.80 -1.58 -4.64
C ILE A 146 -16.50 -0.29 -5.42
N ILE A 147 -15.32 0.27 -5.16
CA ILE A 147 -14.75 1.39 -5.90
C ILE A 147 -13.81 0.86 -6.99
N SER A 148 -12.98 -0.13 -6.65
CA SER A 148 -12.02 -0.72 -7.57
C SER A 148 -11.70 -2.15 -7.16
N GLU A 149 -11.51 -3.01 -8.15
CA GLU A 149 -11.17 -4.41 -8.00
C GLU A 149 -9.95 -4.73 -8.86
N GLY A 150 -8.93 -5.33 -8.23
CA GLY A 150 -7.77 -5.87 -8.89
C GLY A 150 -7.34 -7.19 -8.26
N GLY A 151 -6.40 -7.88 -8.90
CA GLY A 151 -5.96 -9.20 -8.45
C GLY A 151 -5.38 -9.20 -7.03
N GLU A 152 -4.61 -8.17 -6.66
CA GLU A 152 -3.96 -8.05 -5.34
C GLU A 152 -4.62 -7.06 -4.37
N ALA A 153 -5.62 -6.31 -4.83
CA ALA A 153 -6.27 -5.32 -3.99
C ALA A 153 -7.74 -5.14 -4.34
N LEU A 154 -8.56 -4.94 -3.31
CA LEU A 154 -9.99 -4.67 -3.42
C LEU A 154 -10.32 -3.44 -2.59
N VAL A 155 -11.02 -2.49 -3.18
CA VAL A 155 -11.27 -1.17 -2.61
C VAL A 155 -12.77 -0.93 -2.50
N PHE A 156 -13.23 -0.58 -1.31
CA PHE A 156 -14.64 -0.32 -0.99
C PHE A 156 -14.84 1.08 -0.44
N SER A 157 -16.03 1.64 -0.65
CA SER A 157 -16.55 2.70 0.20
C SER A 157 -17.16 2.08 1.47
N GLU A 158 -16.88 2.65 2.63
CA GLU A 158 -17.50 2.22 3.87
C GLU A 158 -17.82 3.41 4.78
N LYS A 159 -18.84 3.26 5.64
CA LYS A 159 -19.22 4.30 6.59
C LYS A 159 -18.85 3.89 8.02
N PHE A 160 -18.10 4.75 8.70
CA PHE A 160 -17.76 4.59 10.11
C PHE A 160 -18.34 5.77 10.91
N GLY A 161 -19.47 5.54 11.58
CA GLY A 161 -20.23 6.62 12.21
C GLY A 161 -20.82 7.56 11.15
N ILE A 162 -20.51 8.85 11.23
CA ILE A 162 -20.94 9.85 10.23
C ILE A 162 -19.94 10.00 9.07
N PHE A 163 -18.77 9.38 9.14
CA PHE A 163 -17.70 9.55 8.17
C PHE A 163 -17.77 8.50 7.06
N GLU A 164 -17.74 8.96 5.82
CA GLU A 164 -17.53 8.11 4.66
C GLU A 164 -16.03 7.95 4.40
N THR A 165 -15.58 6.71 4.26
CA THR A 165 -14.19 6.35 4.09
C THR A 165 -14.00 5.38 2.94
N VAL A 166 -12.73 5.10 2.64
CA VAL A 166 -12.32 4.04 1.73
C VAL A 166 -11.65 2.93 2.53
N VAL A 167 -12.00 1.68 2.23
CA VAL A 167 -11.35 0.49 2.78
C VAL A 167 -10.61 -0.22 1.65
N ARG A 168 -9.29 -0.30 1.76
CA ARG A 168 -8.45 -1.09 0.84
C ARG A 168 -8.03 -2.38 1.52
N VAL A 169 -8.45 -3.51 0.95
CA VAL A 169 -7.91 -4.84 1.26
C VAL A 169 -6.76 -5.08 0.30
N GLN A 170 -5.57 -5.36 0.82
CA GLN A 170 -4.40 -5.69 0.01
C GLN A 170 -3.82 -7.03 0.46
N ILE A 171 -3.68 -7.96 -0.47
CA ILE A 171 -3.26 -9.33 -0.19
C ILE A 171 -1.78 -9.51 -0.56
N PHE A 172 -0.98 -10.08 0.34
CA PHE A 172 0.43 -10.41 0.06
C PHE A 172 0.68 -11.91 0.03
N ASP A 173 -0.20 -12.69 0.66
CA ASP A 173 -0.32 -14.13 0.46
C ASP A 173 -1.54 -14.40 -0.42
N PRO A 174 -1.37 -15.09 -1.56
CA PRO A 174 -2.46 -15.39 -2.47
C PRO A 174 -3.53 -16.30 -1.89
N PHE A 175 -3.29 -16.99 -0.78
CA PHE A 175 -4.31 -17.84 -0.16
C PHE A 175 -5.21 -17.06 0.78
N LEU A 176 -4.87 -15.83 1.15
CA LEU A 176 -5.67 -15.04 2.07
C LEU A 176 -7.12 -14.90 1.55
N PHE A 177 -8.09 -15.30 2.38
CA PHE A 177 -9.53 -15.35 2.08
C PHE A 177 -9.97 -16.44 1.07
N THR A 178 -9.14 -17.43 0.81
CA THR A 178 -9.55 -18.68 0.15
C THR A 178 -10.18 -19.64 1.16
N ASP A 179 -10.80 -20.72 0.68
CA ASP A 179 -11.34 -21.76 1.57
C ASP A 179 -10.25 -22.51 2.36
N ASP A 180 -9.02 -22.53 1.83
CA ASP A 180 -7.84 -23.10 2.51
C ASP A 180 -7.23 -22.18 3.58
N PHE A 181 -7.67 -20.91 3.64
CA PHE A 181 -7.12 -19.92 4.57
C PHE A 181 -8.19 -18.91 4.97
N GLY A 182 -9.03 -19.33 5.92
CA GLY A 182 -10.12 -18.55 6.46
C GLY A 182 -9.76 -17.71 7.69
N LEU A 183 -10.81 -17.12 8.27
CA LEU A 183 -10.75 -16.30 9.49
C LEU A 183 -10.23 -17.05 10.72
N ASP A 184 -10.44 -18.35 10.78
CA ASP A 184 -10.01 -19.23 11.85
C ASP A 184 -8.48 -19.38 11.91
N LEU A 185 -7.76 -19.06 10.83
CA LEU A 185 -6.29 -19.06 10.77
C LEU A 185 -5.68 -17.66 10.85
N LEU A 186 -6.51 -16.61 10.97
CA LEU A 186 -6.08 -15.22 10.95
C LEU A 186 -5.98 -14.59 12.34
N THR A 187 -4.93 -13.80 12.53
CA THR A 187 -4.80 -12.83 13.62
C THR A 187 -4.37 -11.48 13.04
N TRP A 188 -4.53 -10.41 13.79
CA TRP A 188 -4.26 -9.06 13.29
C TRP A 188 -3.60 -8.15 14.32
N LYS A 189 -3.02 -7.04 13.82
CA LYS A 189 -2.58 -5.89 14.60
C LYS A 189 -3.25 -4.65 14.01
N ILE A 190 -3.92 -3.87 14.87
CA ILE A 190 -4.62 -2.65 14.46
C ILE A 190 -3.76 -1.47 14.91
N ASN A 191 -3.43 -0.59 13.96
CA ASN A 191 -2.62 0.60 14.17
C ASN A 191 -3.48 1.83 13.83
N PHE A 192 -3.48 2.83 14.70
CA PHE A 192 -4.25 4.06 14.53
C PHE A 192 -3.35 5.23 14.24
N GLU A 193 -3.74 6.09 13.30
CA GLU A 193 -2.97 7.27 12.88
C GLU A 193 -2.63 8.24 14.02
N LYS A 194 -3.46 8.29 15.06
CA LYS A 194 -3.24 9.12 16.25
C LYS A 194 -2.04 8.68 17.09
N ASP A 195 -1.64 7.41 16.97
CA ASP A 195 -0.52 6.82 17.71
C ASP A 195 0.83 7.12 17.04
N TYR A 196 0.82 7.79 15.87
CA TYR A 196 2.01 8.10 15.08
C TYR A 196 2.17 9.60 14.90
N GLU A 197 3.38 10.08 15.08
CA GLU A 197 3.77 11.45 14.77
C GLU A 197 4.00 11.63 13.26
N LYS A 198 4.10 12.89 12.84
CA LYS A 198 4.52 13.23 11.48
C LYS A 198 5.99 12.87 11.29
N ALA A 199 6.28 12.08 10.28
CA ALA A 199 7.65 11.76 9.90
C ALA A 199 8.42 13.03 9.51
N VAL A 200 9.61 13.16 10.09
CA VAL A 200 10.53 14.27 9.84
C VAL A 200 11.66 13.85 8.91
N ASN A 201 12.46 14.82 8.49
CA ASN A 201 13.60 14.62 7.59
C ASN A 201 14.48 13.44 8.08
N LYS A 202 14.93 12.59 7.14
CA LYS A 202 15.82 11.43 7.36
C LYS A 202 17.04 11.70 8.27
N GLU A 203 17.50 12.95 8.36
CA GLU A 203 18.68 13.38 9.13
C GLU A 203 18.36 13.81 10.57
N LYS A 204 17.08 14.00 10.92
CA LYS A 204 16.62 14.40 12.26
C LYS A 204 15.90 13.20 12.89
N SER A 205 16.28 12.87 14.12
CA SER A 205 16.13 11.58 14.80
C SER A 205 14.71 11.03 15.00
N GLY A 206 14.65 9.71 15.31
CA GLY A 206 13.46 8.92 15.60
C GLY A 206 13.06 7.98 14.45
N LYS A 207 13.17 6.66 14.64
CA LYS A 207 12.71 5.67 13.65
C LYS A 207 11.32 5.11 13.95
N GLU A 208 10.90 5.20 15.20
CA GLU A 208 9.67 4.56 15.67
C GLU A 208 8.52 5.56 15.70
N ASN A 209 7.30 5.07 15.53
CA ASN A 209 6.05 5.82 15.70
C ASN A 209 5.94 7.09 14.84
N GLN A 210 6.53 7.08 13.64
CA GLN A 210 6.39 8.15 12.66
C GLN A 210 5.79 7.64 11.35
N MET A 211 4.89 8.43 10.77
CA MET A 211 4.25 8.13 9.48
C MET A 211 4.20 9.36 8.57
N PRO A 212 4.02 9.20 7.25
CA PRO A 212 3.78 10.32 6.36
C PRO A 212 2.52 11.08 6.79
N LYS A 213 2.62 12.40 6.99
CA LYS A 213 1.48 13.30 7.24
C LYS A 213 1.66 14.57 6.43
N HIS A 214 0.90 14.69 5.34
CA HIS A 214 0.99 15.81 4.42
C HIS A 214 -0.29 15.95 3.59
N LYS A 215 -0.70 17.19 3.27
CA LYS A 215 -1.97 17.47 2.56
C LYS A 215 -2.07 16.77 1.19
N ASN A 216 -0.93 16.62 0.50
CA ASN A 216 -0.83 15.98 -0.81
C ASN A 216 -0.55 14.48 -0.77
N ILE A 217 -0.69 13.84 0.39
CA ILE A 217 -0.57 12.39 0.59
C ILE A 217 -1.89 11.90 1.17
N ILE A 218 -2.36 10.73 0.70
CA ILE A 218 -3.56 10.14 1.26
C ILE A 218 -3.36 9.79 2.74
N LYS A 219 -4.36 10.09 3.55
CA LYS A 219 -4.38 9.84 4.98
C LYS A 219 -4.99 8.47 5.26
N ASN A 220 -4.17 7.57 5.80
CA ASN A 220 -4.61 6.29 6.35
C ASN A 220 -4.98 6.52 7.82
N PHE A 221 -6.27 6.39 8.16
CA PHE A 221 -6.76 6.57 9.54
C PHE A 221 -6.44 5.35 10.40
N VAL A 222 -6.62 4.16 9.83
CA VAL A 222 -6.39 2.88 10.49
C VAL A 222 -5.73 1.95 9.48
N ASN A 223 -4.73 1.21 9.92
CA ASN A 223 -4.22 0.09 9.15
C ASN A 223 -4.21 -1.18 10.00
N ILE A 224 -4.65 -2.27 9.39
CA ILE A 224 -4.82 -3.57 10.03
C ILE A 224 -3.85 -4.52 9.35
N GLU A 225 -2.75 -4.85 10.01
CA GLU A 225 -1.82 -5.87 9.55
C GLU A 225 -2.39 -7.27 9.82
N LEU A 226 -2.43 -8.11 8.79
CA LEU A 226 -2.93 -9.49 8.86
C LEU A 226 -1.76 -10.47 8.95
N PHE A 227 -1.91 -11.46 9.83
CA PHE A 227 -0.92 -12.50 10.08
C PHE A 227 -1.59 -13.86 10.22
N HIS A 228 -0.82 -14.92 9.98
CA HIS A 228 -1.25 -16.27 10.35
C HIS A 228 -1.23 -16.42 11.89
N LYS A 229 -2.22 -17.09 12.49
CA LYS A 229 -2.32 -17.25 13.97
C LYS A 229 -1.08 -17.87 14.61
N LYS A 230 -0.37 -18.74 13.88
CA LYS A 230 0.88 -19.35 14.37
C LYS A 230 2.11 -18.47 14.20
N ASP A 231 2.00 -17.34 13.51
CA ASP A 231 3.04 -16.30 13.52
C ASP A 231 2.89 -15.42 14.77
N VAL A 232 3.21 -16.02 15.92
CA VAL A 232 3.06 -15.39 17.25
C VAL A 232 3.86 -14.08 17.34
N LYS A 233 4.99 -13.99 16.62
CA LYS A 233 5.86 -12.81 16.60
C LYS A 233 5.42 -11.75 15.59
N LYS A 234 4.44 -12.05 14.72
CA LYS A 234 3.93 -11.14 13.68
C LYS A 234 5.04 -10.62 12.76
N GLU A 235 5.93 -11.53 12.34
CA GLU A 235 7.10 -11.24 11.50
C GLU A 235 6.75 -11.28 10.00
N ASP A 236 5.79 -12.12 9.59
CA ASP A 236 5.39 -12.33 8.20
C ASP A 236 3.97 -11.78 7.97
N CYS A 237 3.89 -10.48 7.68
CA CYS A 237 2.64 -9.82 7.32
C CYS A 237 2.15 -10.35 5.97
N ILE A 238 0.96 -10.92 5.93
CA ILE A 238 0.37 -11.59 4.75
C ILE A 238 -0.68 -10.75 4.03
N GLY A 239 -1.03 -9.58 4.56
CA GLY A 239 -1.93 -8.64 3.93
C GLY A 239 -2.26 -7.47 4.85
N TRP A 240 -2.95 -6.49 4.28
CA TRP A 240 -3.45 -5.31 4.98
C TRP A 240 -4.93 -5.10 4.73
N ILE A 241 -5.60 -4.49 5.71
CA ILE A 241 -6.86 -3.79 5.52
C ILE A 241 -6.66 -2.37 6.02
N THR A 242 -6.70 -1.40 5.11
CA THR A 242 -6.43 0.01 5.40
C THR A 242 -7.71 0.82 5.25
N ILE A 243 -8.08 1.58 6.29
CA ILE A 243 -9.17 2.54 6.29
C ILE A 243 -8.56 3.93 6.07
N MET A 244 -8.94 4.61 4.99
CA MET A 244 -8.34 5.86 4.53
C MET A 244 -9.40 6.91 4.16
N GLU A 245 -8.96 8.15 4.03
CA GLU A 245 -9.82 9.25 3.56
C GLU A 245 -10.38 8.95 2.15
N LYS A 246 -11.64 9.32 1.92
CA LYS A 246 -12.30 9.18 0.62
C LYS A 246 -12.08 10.44 -0.19
N ALA A 247 -11.52 10.30 -1.39
CA ALA A 247 -11.35 11.38 -2.37
C ALA A 247 -12.45 11.33 -3.45
N ASP A 248 -12.52 12.37 -4.27
CA ASP A 248 -13.59 12.55 -5.25
C ASP A 248 -13.40 11.61 -6.46
N GLU A 249 -12.23 11.69 -7.10
CA GLU A 249 -11.94 10.98 -8.34
C GLU A 249 -10.43 10.91 -8.60
N ASP A 250 -9.98 9.92 -9.38
CA ASP A 250 -8.59 9.84 -9.83
C ASP A 250 -8.29 10.83 -10.97
N LEU A 251 -7.04 11.28 -11.03
CA LEU A 251 -6.62 12.31 -11.97
C LEU A 251 -6.71 11.87 -13.43
N ARG A 252 -6.56 10.57 -13.72
CA ARG A 252 -6.72 10.06 -15.10
C ARG A 252 -8.16 10.24 -15.55
N THR A 253 -9.13 9.88 -14.72
CA THR A 253 -10.56 10.04 -15.04
C THR A 253 -10.95 11.51 -15.17
N VAL A 254 -10.41 12.39 -14.33
CA VAL A 254 -10.62 13.85 -14.44
C VAL A 254 -10.07 14.40 -15.76
N LEU A 255 -8.87 13.98 -16.16
CA LEU A 255 -8.23 14.45 -17.40
C LEU A 255 -8.93 13.91 -18.65
N LYS A 256 -9.44 12.67 -18.63
CA LYS A 256 -10.23 12.10 -19.74
C LYS A 256 -11.49 12.89 -20.06
N LYS A 257 -12.05 13.61 -19.09
CA LYS A 257 -13.21 14.48 -19.31
C LYS A 257 -12.85 15.77 -20.05
N GLU A 258 -11.55 16.10 -20.13
CA GLU A 258 -11.01 17.32 -20.77
C GLU A 258 -11.58 18.65 -20.23
N LYS A 259 -12.10 18.63 -19.00
CA LYS A 259 -12.76 19.80 -18.39
C LYS A 259 -11.84 20.75 -17.62
N ILE A 260 -10.57 20.41 -17.46
CA ILE A 260 -9.62 21.22 -16.67
C ILE A 260 -8.57 21.89 -17.56
N GLY A 261 -8.52 23.22 -17.47
CA GLY A 261 -7.56 24.05 -18.19
C GLY A 261 -6.15 24.04 -17.59
N ILE A 262 -5.23 24.68 -18.30
CA ILE A 262 -3.79 24.67 -18.00
C ILE A 262 -3.45 25.18 -16.59
N GLU A 263 -4.12 26.23 -16.12
CA GLU A 263 -3.85 26.81 -14.79
C GLU A 263 -4.21 25.86 -13.65
N LYS A 264 -5.30 25.09 -13.80
CA LYS A 264 -5.67 24.05 -12.84
C LYS A 264 -4.68 22.89 -12.88
N ARG A 265 -4.22 22.50 -14.08
CA ARG A 265 -3.18 21.47 -14.26
C ARG A 265 -1.85 21.87 -13.62
N LYS A 266 -1.43 23.13 -13.72
CA LYS A 266 -0.24 23.67 -13.03
C LYS A 266 -0.34 23.53 -11.51
N LYS A 267 -1.46 23.96 -10.91
CA LYS A 267 -1.70 23.82 -9.45
C LYS A 267 -1.69 22.35 -9.00
N ILE A 268 -2.24 21.46 -9.81
CA ILE A 268 -2.18 20.01 -9.57
C ILE A 268 -0.72 19.52 -9.64
N ALA A 269 0.04 19.92 -10.66
CA ALA A 269 1.45 19.56 -10.82
C ALA A 269 2.28 20.00 -9.60
N GLU A 270 2.09 21.23 -9.13
CA GLU A 270 2.73 21.77 -7.93
C GLU A 270 2.41 20.92 -6.70
N GLY A 271 1.13 20.60 -6.47
CA GLY A 271 0.72 19.77 -5.34
C GLY A 271 1.31 18.36 -5.37
N ILE A 272 1.37 17.75 -6.56
CA ILE A 272 2.02 16.44 -6.76
C ILE A 272 3.51 16.53 -6.44
N LEU A 273 4.21 17.52 -6.99
CA LEU A 273 5.64 17.73 -6.75
C LEU A 273 5.94 17.91 -5.26
N VAL A 274 5.16 18.75 -4.57
CA VAL A 274 5.31 18.96 -3.11
C VAL A 274 5.09 17.65 -2.35
N GLY A 275 4.11 16.83 -2.74
CA GLY A 275 3.88 15.51 -2.17
C GLY A 275 5.07 14.54 -2.38
N ILE A 276 5.60 14.46 -3.61
CA ILE A 276 6.76 13.61 -3.94
C ILE A 276 7.99 14.05 -3.15
N VAL A 277 8.28 15.35 -3.12
CA VAL A 277 9.41 15.91 -2.35
C VAL A 277 9.26 15.62 -0.87
N HIS A 278 8.04 15.74 -0.32
CA HIS A 278 7.78 15.35 1.06
C HIS A 278 8.12 13.88 1.33
N LEU A 279 7.63 12.95 0.49
CA LEU A 279 7.93 11.52 0.62
C LEU A 279 9.44 11.25 0.55
N GLN A 280 10.14 11.84 -0.42
CA GLN A 280 11.58 11.67 -0.59
C GLN A 280 12.38 12.19 0.62
N ASN A 281 11.98 13.32 1.19
CA ASN A 281 12.62 13.91 2.37
C ASN A 281 12.49 13.03 3.62
N ILE A 282 11.38 12.31 3.74
CA ILE A 282 11.18 11.33 4.82
C ILE A 282 11.71 9.93 4.44
N GLY A 283 12.25 9.76 3.24
CA GLY A 283 12.94 8.54 2.80
C GLY A 283 12.05 7.48 2.14
N ILE A 284 10.85 7.87 1.69
CA ILE A 284 9.98 7.04 0.85
C ILE A 284 10.12 7.52 -0.59
N TRP A 285 10.47 6.59 -1.48
CA TRP A 285 10.51 6.85 -2.92
C TRP A 285 9.35 6.12 -3.55
N HIS A 286 8.36 6.86 -4.04
CA HIS A 286 7.20 6.28 -4.71
C HIS A 286 7.59 5.87 -6.14
N CYS A 287 7.39 4.59 -6.47
CA CYS A 287 7.89 3.96 -7.70
C CYS A 287 6.78 3.59 -8.69
N ASP A 288 5.53 4.02 -8.46
CA ASP A 288 4.40 3.84 -9.38
C ASP A 288 3.68 5.17 -9.63
N ARG A 289 4.42 6.17 -10.12
CA ARG A 289 3.93 7.54 -10.32
C ARG A 289 3.10 7.64 -11.60
N LYS A 290 1.82 7.29 -11.51
CA LYS A 290 0.83 7.38 -12.60
C LYS A 290 -0.39 8.19 -12.19
N LEU A 291 -1.16 8.65 -13.17
CA LEU A 291 -2.32 9.53 -12.94
C LEU A 291 -3.40 8.84 -12.08
N GLU A 292 -3.57 7.52 -12.21
CA GLU A 292 -4.48 6.72 -11.40
C GLU A 292 -4.08 6.67 -9.92
N ASN A 293 -2.79 6.89 -9.62
CA ASN A 293 -2.28 6.93 -8.25
C ASN A 293 -2.27 8.36 -7.67
N ILE A 294 -2.94 9.30 -8.33
CA ILE A 294 -3.20 10.65 -7.82
C ILE A 294 -4.71 10.85 -7.75
N LEU A 295 -5.25 10.97 -6.53
CA LEU A 295 -6.65 11.34 -6.33
C LEU A 295 -6.80 12.85 -6.15
N LEU A 296 -7.93 13.41 -6.56
CA LEU A 296 -8.29 14.79 -6.24
C LEU A 296 -9.30 14.81 -5.08
N MET A 297 -9.03 15.66 -4.10
CA MET A 297 -9.95 15.97 -3.01
C MET A 297 -10.05 17.48 -2.90
N ASP A 298 -11.22 18.06 -3.20
CA ASP A 298 -11.42 19.52 -3.20
C ASP A 298 -10.37 20.26 -4.05
N GLY A 299 -9.97 19.65 -5.17
CA GLY A 299 -8.93 20.17 -6.07
C GLY A 299 -7.49 20.03 -5.57
N ILE A 300 -7.26 19.44 -4.40
CA ILE A 300 -5.94 19.12 -3.86
C ILE A 300 -5.54 17.71 -4.32
N PRO A 301 -4.39 17.54 -5.02
CA PRO A 301 -3.93 16.22 -5.42
C PRO A 301 -3.33 15.46 -4.23
N LYS A 302 -3.68 14.19 -4.10
CA LYS A 302 -3.23 13.26 -3.06
C LYS A 302 -2.63 12.00 -3.68
N ILE A 303 -1.38 11.73 -3.33
CA ILE A 303 -0.68 10.51 -3.77
C ILE A 303 -1.22 9.32 -2.99
N ILE A 304 -1.62 8.28 -3.72
CA ILE A 304 -2.06 6.99 -3.19
C ILE A 304 -1.13 5.85 -3.62
N ASP A 305 -1.52 4.64 -3.25
CA ASP A 305 -0.90 3.37 -3.61
C ASP A 305 0.59 3.23 -3.28
N PHE A 306 0.87 2.81 -2.05
CA PHE A 306 2.22 2.56 -1.56
C PHE A 306 2.65 1.09 -1.73
N GLY A 307 1.97 0.33 -2.59
CA GLY A 307 2.29 -1.08 -2.85
C GLY A 307 3.67 -1.27 -3.50
N LEU A 308 4.15 -0.25 -4.22
CA LEU A 308 5.43 -0.25 -4.92
C LEU A 308 6.22 1.03 -4.58
N ILE A 309 7.02 0.92 -3.53
CA ILE A 309 7.89 2.01 -3.04
C ILE A 309 9.28 1.47 -2.74
N ARG A 310 10.25 2.38 -2.67
CA ARG A 310 11.54 2.13 -2.01
C ARG A 310 11.60 2.87 -0.68
N ASP A 311 11.71 2.11 0.40
CA ASP A 311 11.94 2.60 1.75
C ASP A 311 13.45 2.62 2.05
N ARG A 312 13.97 3.81 2.31
CA ARG A 312 15.40 4.02 2.59
C ARG A 312 15.75 4.01 4.07
N ILE A 313 14.77 4.11 4.96
CA ILE A 313 15.00 4.45 6.37
C ILE A 313 14.57 3.30 7.28
N GLY A 314 13.47 2.64 6.95
CA GLY A 314 12.93 1.55 7.76
C GLY A 314 12.21 1.99 9.01
N ARG A 315 11.38 3.03 8.91
CA ARG A 315 10.55 3.46 10.05
C ARG A 315 9.39 2.49 10.27
N SER A 316 9.17 2.06 11.51
CA SER A 316 8.12 1.08 11.82
C SER A 316 6.74 1.56 11.39
N GLY A 317 6.44 2.84 11.62
CA GLY A 317 5.17 3.47 11.27
C GLY A 317 4.85 3.46 9.78
N TYR A 318 5.84 3.34 8.90
CA TYR A 318 5.57 3.19 7.46
C TYR A 318 4.91 1.85 7.17
N TYR A 319 5.39 0.80 7.81
CA TYR A 319 4.83 -0.54 7.66
C TYR A 319 3.50 -0.67 8.39
N GLU A 320 3.46 -0.17 9.61
CA GLU A 320 2.31 -0.32 10.49
C GLU A 320 1.11 0.47 10.01
N MET A 321 1.32 1.62 9.34
CA MET A 321 0.26 2.46 8.77
C MET A 321 0.02 2.27 7.27
N GLY A 322 0.62 1.25 6.63
CA GLY A 322 0.31 0.88 5.24
C GLY A 322 0.91 1.81 4.17
N TYR A 323 2.06 2.41 4.45
CA TYR A 323 2.82 3.28 3.52
C TYR A 323 4.11 2.64 2.97
N ALA A 324 4.51 1.49 3.50
CA ALA A 324 5.64 0.71 3.01
C ALA A 324 5.44 -0.75 3.35
N ARG A 325 5.79 -1.69 2.47
CA ARG A 325 5.79 -3.11 2.81
C ARG A 325 7.09 -3.47 3.52
N LYS A 326 7.03 -4.39 4.49
CA LYS A 326 8.22 -4.95 5.13
C LYS A 326 8.99 -5.84 4.14
N GLY A 327 10.30 -5.94 4.36
CA GLY A 327 11.19 -6.83 3.62
C GLY A 327 12.18 -6.10 2.73
N SER A 328 13.32 -6.75 2.47
CA SER A 328 14.43 -6.14 1.75
C SER A 328 14.10 -5.82 0.29
N LYS A 329 13.09 -6.48 -0.30
CA LYS A 329 12.57 -6.15 -1.64
C LYS A 329 12.24 -4.66 -1.76
N PHE A 330 11.61 -4.10 -0.73
CA PHE A 330 11.19 -2.69 -0.72
C PHE A 330 12.30 -1.74 -0.28
N ARG A 331 13.50 -2.24 0.04
CA ARG A 331 14.65 -1.43 0.46
C ARG A 331 15.74 -1.37 -0.61
N ASN A 332 15.66 -2.25 -1.60
CA ASN A 332 16.58 -2.30 -2.74
C ASN A 332 15.86 -1.99 -4.06
N ASN A 333 16.30 -0.94 -4.76
CA ASN A 333 15.66 -0.52 -6.02
C ASN A 333 15.67 -1.63 -7.09
N CYS A 334 16.76 -2.37 -7.18
CA CYS A 334 16.93 -3.42 -8.20
C CYS A 334 16.07 -4.67 -7.90
N ALA A 335 15.44 -4.76 -6.73
CA ALA A 335 14.55 -5.86 -6.35
C ALA A 335 13.07 -5.56 -6.60
N LEU A 336 12.73 -4.30 -6.96
CA LEU A 336 11.33 -3.89 -7.06
C LEU A 336 10.61 -4.46 -8.27
N SER A 337 11.32 -4.81 -9.35
CA SER A 337 10.93 -5.59 -10.56
C SER A 337 9.44 -5.68 -10.90
N ALA A 338 8.73 -4.58 -10.72
CA ALA A 338 7.30 -4.40 -10.93
C ALA A 338 7.16 -2.91 -11.16
N ALA A 339 6.42 -2.54 -12.20
CA ALA A 339 6.10 -1.15 -12.49
C ALA A 339 5.02 -1.09 -13.58
N THR A 340 4.27 -0.01 -13.61
CA THR A 340 3.34 0.27 -14.72
C THR A 340 4.16 0.61 -15.97
N PRO A 341 4.05 -0.15 -17.08
CA PRO A 341 4.70 0.20 -18.33
C PRO A 341 4.37 1.64 -18.74
N GLY A 342 5.39 2.40 -19.10
CA GLY A 342 5.27 3.82 -19.48
C GLY A 342 5.35 4.82 -18.32
N PHE A 343 5.28 4.39 -17.06
CA PHE A 343 5.44 5.25 -15.88
C PHE A 343 6.57 4.81 -14.94
N ALA A 344 7.12 3.62 -15.19
CA ALA A 344 8.27 3.10 -14.45
C ALA A 344 9.54 3.90 -14.71
N ASN A 345 10.37 4.00 -13.68
CA ASN A 345 11.78 4.30 -13.89
C ASN A 345 12.47 3.11 -14.59
N GLN A 346 13.35 3.37 -15.54
CA GLN A 346 14.14 2.36 -16.23
C GLN A 346 14.93 1.44 -15.26
N ALA A 347 15.36 1.97 -14.11
CA ALA A 347 16.01 1.18 -13.06
C ALA A 347 15.12 0.08 -12.44
N GLN A 348 13.80 0.12 -12.67
CA GLN A 348 12.86 -0.93 -12.27
C GLN A 348 12.79 -2.09 -13.27
N PHE A 349 13.25 -1.88 -14.51
CA PHE A 349 13.26 -2.89 -15.58
C PHE A 349 14.66 -3.39 -15.95
N THR A 350 15.70 -2.58 -15.70
CA THR A 350 17.06 -2.87 -16.17
C THR A 350 18.10 -2.54 -15.10
N PHE A 351 19.24 -3.22 -15.15
CA PHE A 351 20.42 -2.88 -14.36
C PHE A 351 21.18 -1.74 -15.04
N GLY A 352 21.19 -0.53 -14.47
CA GLY A 352 21.99 0.59 -14.99
C GLY A 352 21.53 1.97 -14.52
N ASN A 353 22.29 3.01 -14.92
CA ASN A 353 21.89 4.42 -14.77
C ASN A 353 20.89 4.78 -15.87
N GLY A 354 19.61 4.47 -15.63
CA GLY A 354 18.54 4.81 -16.54
C GLY A 354 18.14 6.29 -16.47
N TYR A 355 17.44 6.78 -17.50
CA TYR A 355 16.88 8.12 -17.51
C TYR A 355 15.70 8.21 -16.53
N GLU A 356 15.76 9.13 -15.57
CA GLU A 356 14.62 9.45 -14.71
C GLU A 356 13.67 10.38 -15.48
N ALA A 357 12.66 9.81 -16.13
CA ALA A 357 11.56 10.59 -16.70
C ALA A 357 10.34 10.52 -15.79
N ASP A 358 9.90 11.67 -15.26
CA ASP A 358 8.60 11.78 -14.61
C ASP A 358 7.50 11.90 -15.68
N ASN A 359 7.23 10.79 -16.38
CA ASN A 359 6.29 10.71 -17.50
C ASN A 359 4.87 11.18 -17.13
N LEU A 360 4.50 11.11 -15.86
CA LEU A 360 3.27 11.66 -15.28
C LEU A 360 2.95 13.07 -15.82
N TYR A 361 3.95 13.97 -15.89
CA TYR A 361 3.70 15.36 -16.28
C TYR A 361 3.36 15.51 -17.76
N TYR A 362 3.89 14.65 -18.64
CA TYR A 362 3.47 14.62 -20.04
C TYR A 362 1.98 14.28 -20.17
N PHE A 363 1.51 13.32 -19.39
CA PHE A 363 0.09 12.94 -19.36
C PHE A 363 -0.80 13.93 -18.60
N LEU A 364 -0.23 14.77 -17.74
CA LEU A 364 -0.96 15.86 -17.08
C LEU A 364 -1.18 17.05 -18.02
N PHE A 365 -0.19 17.40 -18.83
CA PHE A 365 -0.23 18.61 -19.66
C PHE A 365 -0.70 18.36 -21.10
N CYS A 366 -0.46 17.17 -21.64
CA CYS A 366 -0.87 16.81 -22.99
C CYS A 366 -2.04 15.82 -22.98
N ASP A 367 -2.73 15.70 -24.12
CA ASP A 367 -3.62 14.57 -24.34
C ASP A 367 -2.83 13.26 -24.45
N TRP A 368 -3.51 12.13 -24.29
CA TRP A 368 -2.89 10.81 -24.30
C TRP A 368 -2.05 10.55 -25.55
N LYS A 369 -2.57 10.85 -26.74
CA LYS A 369 -1.88 10.58 -28.02
C LYS A 369 -0.62 11.44 -28.14
N SER A 370 -0.71 12.71 -27.78
CA SER A 370 0.41 13.65 -27.76
C SER A 370 1.49 13.20 -26.77
N SER A 371 1.13 12.79 -25.55
CA SER A 371 2.09 12.28 -24.56
C SER A 371 2.84 11.05 -25.08
N TRP A 372 2.13 10.08 -25.70
CA TRP A 372 2.79 8.89 -26.26
C TRP A 372 3.74 9.25 -27.41
N ASN A 373 3.33 10.15 -28.30
CA ASN A 373 4.19 10.60 -29.39
C ASN A 373 5.43 11.31 -28.86
N LEU A 374 5.30 12.21 -27.88
CA LEU A 374 6.42 12.93 -27.28
C LEU A 374 7.40 11.99 -26.57
N LEU A 375 6.90 10.96 -25.91
CA LEU A 375 7.72 10.05 -25.11
C LEU A 375 8.34 8.90 -25.91
N TYR A 376 7.65 8.42 -26.95
CA TYR A 376 7.98 7.13 -27.56
C TYR A 376 7.99 7.11 -29.09
N LYS A 377 7.61 8.20 -29.78
CA LYS A 377 7.78 8.23 -31.25
C LYS A 377 9.29 8.20 -31.54
N PRO A 378 9.79 7.17 -32.24
CA PRO A 378 11.17 7.21 -32.72
C PRO A 378 11.28 8.38 -33.69
N ILE A 379 12.27 9.24 -33.46
CA ILE A 379 12.65 10.29 -34.40
C ILE A 379 14.00 9.94 -35.01
N ASP A 380 14.16 10.21 -36.30
CA ASP A 380 15.46 10.04 -36.94
C ASP A 380 16.40 11.22 -36.63
N GLU A 381 17.67 11.08 -37.02
CA GLU A 381 18.70 12.09 -36.74
C GLU A 381 18.43 13.42 -37.48
N ASN A 382 17.68 13.41 -38.58
CA ASN A 382 17.31 14.63 -39.29
C ASN A 382 16.17 15.36 -38.56
N GLU A 383 15.10 14.64 -38.20
CA GLU A 383 14.00 15.16 -37.38
C GLU A 383 14.53 15.73 -36.04
N ARG A 384 15.46 15.03 -35.39
CA ARG A 384 16.11 15.52 -34.17
C ARG A 384 16.81 16.86 -34.36
N LYS A 385 17.62 17.00 -35.42
CA LYS A 385 18.34 18.25 -35.72
C LYS A 385 17.40 19.41 -36.00
N GLU A 386 16.25 19.16 -36.60
CA GLU A 386 15.21 20.19 -36.82
C GLU A 386 14.58 20.63 -35.50
N ILE A 387 14.19 19.68 -34.64
CA ILE A 387 13.63 19.96 -33.32
C ILE A 387 14.63 20.75 -32.45
N ASP A 388 15.90 20.35 -32.43
CA ASP A 388 16.95 21.01 -31.64
C ASP A 388 17.15 22.48 -32.05
N LYS A 389 17.05 22.80 -33.35
CA LYS A 389 17.07 24.19 -33.84
C LYS A 389 15.89 24.99 -33.30
N ILE A 390 14.68 24.43 -33.35
CA ILE A 390 13.46 25.09 -32.83
C ILE A 390 13.58 25.34 -31.32
N VAL A 391 14.05 24.34 -30.56
CA VAL A 391 14.21 24.46 -29.10
C VAL A 391 15.29 25.49 -28.73
N GLN A 392 16.40 25.57 -29.48
CA GLN A 392 17.41 26.62 -29.26
C GLN A 392 16.84 28.02 -29.44
N VAL A 393 15.97 28.23 -30.43
CA VAL A 393 15.28 29.52 -30.63
C VAL A 393 14.35 29.83 -29.47
N LEU A 394 13.63 28.83 -28.94
CA LEU A 394 12.71 29.02 -27.81
C LEU A 394 13.41 29.26 -26.47
N LYS A 395 14.67 28.86 -26.29
CA LYS A 395 15.48 29.17 -25.09
C LYS A 395 16.00 30.61 -25.04
N LEU A 396 15.85 31.36 -26.14
CA LEU A 396 16.23 32.77 -26.25
C LEU A 396 15.08 33.74 -25.95
N PHE A 397 13.90 33.21 -25.60
CA PHE A 397 12.75 33.93 -25.05
C PHE A 397 12.51 33.49 -23.60
#